data_AF-A0A7Y3HEY8-F1
#
_entry.id   AF-A0A7Y3HEY8-F1
#
_cell.length_a   1.000
_cell.length_b   1.000
_cell.length_c   1.000
_cell.angle_alpha   90.00
_cell.angle_beta   90.00
_cell.angle_gamma   90.00
#
_symmetry.space_group_name_H-M   'P 1'
#
loop_
_entity.id
_entity.type
_entity.pdbx_description
1 polymer ?
#
loop_
_entity_poly.entity_id
_entity_poly.type
_entity_poly.pdbx_seq_one_letter_code
_entity_poly.pdbx_strand_id
1 'polypeptide(L)'
;RYEVKLWFPEGQLAGTAPRRRPPRLERGATAGDDSGMISAPMQGTIVKVAVKAGDHVKEGDTICILEAMKMENEIKSPVEGEVIDLRIQAGDSVSNGSVLAIVRG
;
A
#
# COMPACT_ATOMS: atom_id res chain seq x y z
N ARG A 1 -37.13 -37.00 -16.84
CA ARG A 1 -37.36 -35.74 -16.09
C ARG A 1 -36.51 -35.82 -14.84
N TYR A 2 -35.47 -34.99 -14.74
CA TYR A 2 -34.66 -34.87 -13.53
C TYR A 2 -34.95 -33.49 -12.94
N GLU A 3 -35.38 -33.47 -11.69
CA GLU A 3 -35.73 -32.26 -10.94
C GLU A 3 -34.44 -31.78 -10.25
N VAL A 4 -33.88 -30.65 -10.71
CA VAL A 4 -32.72 -30.03 -10.07
C VAL A 4 -33.25 -29.06 -9.01
N LYS A 5 -33.19 -29.48 -7.75
CA LYS A 5 -33.54 -28.66 -6.59
C LYS A 5 -32.33 -27.78 -6.25
N LEU A 6 -32.34 -26.52 -6.69
CA LEU A 6 -31.40 -25.51 -6.21
C LEU A 6 -31.76 -25.18 -4.76
N TRP A 7 -30.90 -25.63 -3.84
CA TRP A 7 -30.96 -25.25 -2.44
C TRP A 7 -30.13 -23.98 -2.23
N PHE A 8 -30.76 -22.89 -1.82
CA PHE A 8 -30.10 -21.71 -1.26
C PHE A 8 -30.36 -21.68 0.24
N PRO A 9 -29.34 -21.73 1.11
CA PRO A 9 -29.52 -21.38 2.50
C PRO A 9 -29.65 -19.86 2.61
N GLU A 10 -30.84 -19.44 3.02
CA GLU A 10 -31.21 -18.09 3.37
C GLU A 10 -30.49 -17.65 4.66
N GLY A 11 -29.82 -16.50 4.59
CA GLY A 11 -29.60 -15.59 5.71
C GLY A 11 -28.75 -16.06 6.89
N GLN A 12 -27.49 -15.62 6.95
CA GLN A 12 -26.98 -15.07 8.20
C GLN A 12 -25.95 -13.96 7.97
N LEU A 13 -26.43 -12.73 8.14
CA LEU A 13 -25.63 -11.55 8.42
C LEU A 13 -25.00 -11.74 9.81
N ALA A 14 -23.67 -11.73 9.90
CA ALA A 14 -22.96 -11.57 11.16
C ALA A 14 -21.57 -10.97 10.91
N GLY A 15 -21.24 -9.89 11.63
CA GLY A 15 -19.86 -9.50 11.87
C GLY A 15 -19.44 -8.16 11.28
N THR A 16 -19.74 -7.11 12.03
CA THR A 16 -19.12 -5.79 11.95
C THR A 16 -17.59 -5.86 12.08
N ALA A 17 -16.86 -5.27 11.14
CA ALA A 17 -15.57 -4.67 11.41
C ALA A 17 -15.62 -3.23 10.90
N PRO A 18 -15.33 -2.21 11.73
CA PRO A 18 -15.24 -0.85 11.22
C PRO A 18 -14.11 -0.86 10.20
N ARG A 19 -14.44 -0.61 8.92
CA ARG A 19 -13.43 -0.23 7.94
C ARG A 19 -12.80 1.03 8.52
N ARG A 20 -11.65 0.90 9.18
CA ARG A 20 -10.82 2.03 9.56
C ARG A 20 -10.57 2.77 8.26
N ARG A 21 -11.33 3.86 8.06
CA ARG A 21 -10.98 4.87 7.08
C ARG A 21 -9.55 5.26 7.43
N PRO A 22 -8.55 5.06 6.55
CA PRO A 22 -7.30 5.77 6.74
C PRO A 22 -7.65 7.27 6.79
N PRO A 23 -6.93 8.06 7.59
CA PRO A 23 -7.19 9.49 7.69
C PRO A 23 -7.12 10.06 6.27
N ARG A 24 -8.17 10.77 5.86
CA ARG A 24 -8.15 11.62 4.67
C ARG A 24 -7.13 12.71 4.93
N LEU A 25 -5.87 12.42 4.65
CA LEU A 25 -4.83 13.43 4.53
C LEU A 25 -4.89 13.93 3.09
N GLU A 26 -5.88 14.79 2.85
CA GLU A 26 -5.76 15.72 1.75
C GLU A 26 -4.71 16.75 2.14
N ARG A 27 -3.57 16.67 1.48
CA ARG A 27 -2.82 17.85 1.06
C ARG A 27 -1.98 17.42 -0.12
N GLY A 28 -2.32 17.95 -1.29
CA GLY A 28 -1.37 18.00 -2.38
C GLY A 28 -0.10 18.69 -1.87
N ALA A 29 1.03 18.02 -2.02
CA ALA A 29 2.33 18.62 -1.83
C ALA A 29 3.11 18.33 -3.11
N THR A 30 3.27 19.40 -3.87
CA THR A 30 4.33 19.69 -4.81
C THR A 30 5.57 18.82 -4.60
N ALA A 31 6.04 18.19 -5.68
CA ALA A 31 7.40 17.68 -5.79
C ALA A 31 8.38 18.81 -5.41
N GLY A 32 8.92 18.72 -4.21
CA GLY A 32 9.84 19.69 -3.64
C GLY A 32 10.74 18.97 -2.65
N ASP A 33 11.93 18.64 -3.12
CA ASP A 33 13.15 18.42 -2.33
C ASP A 33 12.96 17.81 -0.93
N ASP A 34 12.57 16.53 -0.87
CA ASP A 34 12.66 15.72 0.35
C ASP A 34 13.45 14.46 -0.01
N SER A 35 14.77 14.51 0.22
CA SER A 35 15.80 13.61 -0.34
C SER A 35 15.68 12.13 0.08
N GLY A 36 14.55 11.69 0.61
CA GLY A 36 14.25 10.29 0.83
C GLY A 36 12.76 9.98 1.06
N MET A 37 11.85 10.90 0.75
CA MET A 37 10.41 10.60 0.78
C MET A 37 10.03 9.71 -0.42
N ILE A 38 9.42 8.57 -0.12
CA ILE A 38 8.97 7.59 -1.11
C ILE A 38 7.44 7.65 -1.17
N SER A 39 6.91 8.07 -2.31
CA SER A 39 5.46 8.21 -2.54
C SER A 39 4.93 7.25 -3.60
N ALA A 40 3.66 6.90 -3.52
CA ALA A 40 2.99 6.08 -4.52
C ALA A 40 2.89 6.80 -5.87
N PRO A 41 3.44 6.24 -6.97
CA PRO A 41 3.36 6.85 -8.30
C PRO A 41 1.97 6.74 -8.93
N MET A 42 1.10 5.87 -8.38
CA MET A 42 -0.25 5.64 -8.86
C MET A 42 -1.15 5.12 -7.73
N GLN A 43 -2.46 5.18 -7.91
CA GLN A 43 -3.41 4.55 -7.00
C GLN A 43 -3.31 3.03 -7.12
N GLY A 44 -3.34 2.31 -6.00
CA GLY A 44 -3.31 0.85 -5.97
C GLY A 44 -3.43 0.26 -4.57
N THR A 45 -3.14 -1.02 -4.47
CA THR A 45 -3.13 -1.76 -3.20
C THR A 45 -1.72 -2.28 -2.91
N ILE A 46 -1.24 -2.10 -1.68
CA ILE A 46 0.02 -2.68 -1.25
C ILE A 46 -0.18 -4.19 -1.08
N VAL A 47 0.50 -5.00 -1.89
CA VAL A 47 0.39 -6.46 -1.80
C VAL A 47 1.52 -7.07 -0.97
N LYS A 48 2.66 -6.39 -0.88
CA LYS A 48 3.79 -6.79 -0.07
C LYS A 48 4.60 -5.59 0.39
N VAL A 49 5.08 -5.63 1.62
CA VAL A 49 6.12 -4.73 2.13
C VAL A 49 7.42 -5.54 2.25
N ALA A 50 8.51 -5.03 1.69
CA ALA A 50 9.80 -5.71 1.61
C ALA A 50 10.80 -5.27 2.70
N VAL A 51 10.54 -4.13 3.34
CA VAL A 51 11.41 -3.52 4.36
C VAL A 51 10.66 -3.23 5.66
N LYS A 52 11.40 -2.89 6.71
CA LYS A 52 10.88 -2.41 8.00
C LYS A 52 11.53 -1.08 8.37
N ALA A 53 10.90 -0.34 9.28
CA ALA A 53 11.55 0.81 9.89
C ALA A 53 12.83 0.36 10.63
N GLY A 54 13.93 1.09 10.42
CA GLY A 54 15.28 0.77 10.89
C GLY A 54 16.14 -0.02 9.89
N ASP A 55 15.57 -0.55 8.82
CA ASP A 55 16.34 -1.26 7.80
C ASP A 55 17.19 -0.27 6.98
N HIS A 56 18.40 -0.69 6.62
CA HIS A 56 19.22 0.04 5.65
C HIS A 56 18.89 -0.44 4.23
N VAL A 57 18.68 0.50 3.32
CA VAL A 57 18.37 0.27 1.91
C VAL A 57 19.38 0.99 1.03
N LYS A 58 19.58 0.48 -0.18
CA LYS A 58 20.34 1.13 -1.25
C LYS A 58 19.42 1.79 -2.26
N GLU A 59 19.97 2.68 -3.06
CA GLU A 59 19.27 3.16 -4.25
C GLU A 59 18.87 1.96 -5.13
N GLY A 60 17.60 1.92 -5.53
CA GLY A 60 17.02 0.85 -6.32
C GLY A 60 16.47 -0.34 -5.53
N ASP A 61 16.69 -0.42 -4.21
CA ASP A 61 16.12 -1.49 -3.39
C ASP A 61 14.60 -1.37 -3.30
N THR A 62 13.91 -2.50 -3.37
CA THR A 62 12.45 -2.56 -3.32
C THR A 62 11.95 -2.34 -1.89
N ILE A 63 11.07 -1.36 -1.71
CA ILE A 63 10.40 -1.01 -0.44
C ILE A 63 9.10 -1.78 -0.28
N CYS A 64 8.29 -1.80 -1.34
CA CYS A 64 7.02 -2.51 -1.37
C CYS A 64 6.61 -2.86 -2.80
N ILE A 65 5.64 -3.77 -2.93
CA ILE A 65 4.97 -4.10 -4.18
C ILE A 65 3.56 -3.52 -4.12
N LEU A 66 3.23 -2.73 -5.15
CA LEU A 66 1.94 -2.09 -5.32
C LEU A 66 1.24 -2.71 -6.52
N GLU A 67 0.03 -3.23 -6.33
CA GLU A 67 -0.82 -3.71 -7.41
C GLU A 67 -1.72 -2.57 -7.90
N ALA A 68 -1.71 -2.30 -9.20
CA ALA A 68 -2.75 -1.52 -9.86
C ALA A 68 -3.05 -2.07 -11.25
N MET A 69 -4.32 -1.98 -11.66
CA MET A 69 -4.76 -2.44 -12.98
C MET A 69 -4.34 -3.88 -13.31
N LYS A 70 -4.37 -4.78 -12.30
CA LYS A 70 -3.95 -6.20 -12.39
C LYS A 70 -2.46 -6.41 -12.67
N MET A 71 -1.62 -5.40 -12.44
CA MET A 71 -0.17 -5.48 -12.56
C MET A 71 0.48 -5.12 -11.23
N GLU A 72 1.53 -5.85 -10.89
CA GLU A 72 2.39 -5.57 -9.74
C GLU A 72 3.53 -4.65 -10.15
N ASN A 73 3.72 -3.57 -9.40
CA ASN A 73 4.79 -2.61 -9.59
C ASN A 73 5.64 -2.53 -8.33
N GLU A 74 6.96 -2.67 -8.50
CA GLU A 74 7.91 -2.46 -7.43
C GLU A 74 8.09 -0.97 -7.17
N ILE A 75 7.94 -0.56 -5.91
CA ILE A 75 8.31 0.78 -5.46
C ILE A 75 9.71 0.71 -4.86
N LYS A 76 10.65 1.43 -5.48
CA LYS A 76 12.07 1.38 -5.15
C LYS A 76 12.53 2.62 -4.40
N SER A 77 13.58 2.47 -3.60
CA SER A 77 14.22 3.61 -2.94
C SER A 77 14.96 4.47 -3.96
N PRO A 78 14.76 5.80 -3.97
CA PRO A 78 15.52 6.71 -4.83
C PRO A 78 16.92 7.03 -4.27
N VAL A 79 17.20 6.67 -3.01
CA VAL A 79 18.46 6.94 -2.32
C VAL A 79 18.87 5.75 -1.46
N GLU A 80 20.15 5.70 -1.09
CA GLU A 80 20.60 4.84 0.01
C GLU A 80 20.34 5.51 1.37
N GLY A 81 20.15 4.71 2.42
CA GLY A 81 19.95 5.22 3.77
C GLY A 81 19.16 4.28 4.68
N GLU A 82 18.74 4.80 5.83
CA GLU A 82 17.91 4.08 6.80
C GLU A 82 16.42 4.42 6.62
N VAL A 83 15.54 3.42 6.63
CA VAL A 83 14.09 3.61 6.62
C VAL A 83 13.65 4.14 8.00
N ILE A 84 13.44 5.45 8.12
CA ILE A 84 13.09 6.09 9.40
C ILE A 84 11.58 6.10 9.67
N ASP A 85 10.75 5.96 8.63
CA ASP A 85 9.29 5.91 8.75
C ASP A 85 8.70 5.01 7.66
N LEU A 86 7.78 4.13 8.04
CA LEU A 86 7.09 3.22 7.13
C LEU A 86 5.59 3.28 7.43
N ARG A 87 4.82 3.83 6.49
CA ARG A 87 3.40 4.20 6.67
C ARG A 87 2.42 3.24 6.03
N ILE A 88 2.89 2.07 5.62
CA ILE A 88 2.10 1.09 4.88
C ILE A 88 2.25 -0.31 5.44
N GLN A 89 1.22 -1.11 5.19
CA GLN A 89 1.17 -2.55 5.40
C GLN A 89 0.50 -3.24 4.21
N ALA A 90 0.68 -4.55 4.09
CA ALA A 90 -0.02 -5.33 3.07
C ALA A 90 -1.55 -5.23 3.26
N GLY A 91 -2.26 -5.04 2.16
CA GLY A 91 -3.71 -4.81 2.11
C GLY A 91 -4.12 -3.33 2.09
N ASP A 92 -3.20 -2.39 2.36
CA ASP A 92 -3.53 -0.96 2.34
C ASP A 92 -3.82 -0.48 0.91
N SER A 93 -4.90 0.30 0.75
CA SER A 93 -5.16 1.04 -0.49
C SER A 93 -4.53 2.42 -0.41
N VAL A 94 -3.76 2.80 -1.44
CA VAL A 94 -3.07 4.09 -1.52
C VAL A 94 -3.51 4.85 -2.77
N SER A 95 -3.50 6.18 -2.70
CA SER A 95 -3.70 7.07 -3.85
C SER A 95 -2.37 7.52 -4.43
N ASN A 96 -2.36 8.03 -5.66
CA ASN A 96 -1.19 8.72 -6.21
C ASN A 96 -0.72 9.83 -5.23
N GLY A 97 0.60 9.89 -5.01
CA GLY A 97 1.23 10.83 -4.08
C GLY A 97 1.17 10.44 -2.60
N SER A 98 0.53 9.32 -2.23
CA SER A 98 0.51 8.86 -0.84
C SER A 98 1.93 8.54 -0.38
N VAL A 99 2.35 9.08 0.77
CA VAL A 99 3.67 8.79 1.34
C VAL A 99 3.68 7.36 1.89
N LEU A 100 4.61 6.55 1.39
CA LEU A 100 4.76 5.14 1.70
C LEU A 100 5.85 4.91 2.75
N ALA A 101 7.00 5.52 2.54
CA ALA A 101 8.15 5.44 3.43
C ALA A 101 8.97 6.75 3.39
N ILE A 102 9.81 6.95 4.39
CA ILE A 102 10.83 7.99 4.43
C ILE A 102 12.17 7.33 4.73
N VAL A 103 13.15 7.58 3.87
CA VAL A 103 14.54 7.15 4.02
C VAL A 103 15.40 8.35 4.40
N ARG A 104 16.32 8.16 5.33
CA ARG A 104 17.35 9.14 5.68
C ARG A 104 18.70 8.64 5.17
N GLY A 105 19.28 9.36 4.20
CA GLY A 105 20.66 9.17 3.76
C GLY A 105 21.68 9.68 4.76
#